data_AF-A0A7J7N683-F1
#
_entry.id   AF-A0A7J7N683-F1
#
_cell.length_a   1.000
_cell.length_b   1.000
_cell.length_c   1.000
_cell.angle_alpha   90.00
_cell.angle_beta   90.00
_cell.angle_gamma   90.00
#
_symmetry.space_group_name_H-M   'P 1'
#
loop_
_entity.id
_entity.type
_entity.pdbx_description
1 polymer ?
#
loop_
_entity_poly.entity_id
_entity_poly.type
_entity_poly.pdbx_seq_one_letter_code
_entity_poly.pdbx_strand_id
1 'polypeptide(L)'
;MSHNLMSHVFNLDPDMLEVGNGGMSTEEYRSHFSIWVISKFPLILGCDVRSMGKDTFTLLSNKEVIAANQDKLGIQGKKVKTGDLEVWAGPLSSNRVAVILWNRGSSKASISAKFCDLGL
;
A
#
# COMPACT_ATOMS: atom_id res chain seq x y z
N MET A 1 -0.60 -28.50 20.09
CA MET A 1 0.62 -28.34 19.26
C MET A 1 0.25 -27.54 18.03
N SER A 2 1.11 -26.59 17.64
CA SER A 2 0.83 -25.47 16.74
C SER A 2 0.44 -25.86 15.31
N HIS A 3 -0.65 -25.30 14.80
CA HIS A 3 -0.84 -25.09 13.36
C HIS A 3 -0.40 -23.67 13.00
N ASN A 4 0.91 -23.47 12.86
CA ASN A 4 1.47 -22.35 12.09
C ASN A 4 1.63 -22.85 10.65
N LEU A 5 0.52 -22.88 9.91
CA LEU A 5 0.57 -23.14 8.47
C LEU A 5 0.89 -21.80 7.78
N MET A 6 2.16 -21.62 7.42
CA MET A 6 2.64 -20.90 6.23
C MET A 6 1.68 -19.81 5.67
N SER A 7 1.64 -18.64 6.30
CA SER A 7 1.08 -17.43 5.68
C SER A 7 2.02 -16.79 4.65
N HIS A 8 3.08 -17.50 4.22
CA HIS A 8 4.22 -16.93 3.50
C HIS A 8 4.21 -17.14 1.98
N VAL A 9 3.17 -17.75 1.37
CA VAL A 9 3.28 -18.18 -0.04
C VAL A 9 2.07 -17.89 -0.94
N PHE A 10 0.95 -17.37 -0.44
CA PHE A 10 -0.20 -17.07 -1.31
C PHE A 10 -0.75 -15.66 -1.07
N ASN A 11 0.03 -14.65 -1.42
CA ASN A 11 -0.55 -13.35 -1.77
C ASN A 11 -1.00 -13.43 -3.22
N LEU A 12 -2.26 -13.10 -3.49
CA LEU A 12 -2.72 -12.87 -4.86
C LEU A 12 -1.84 -11.76 -5.45
N ASP A 13 -1.22 -12.00 -6.59
CA ASP A 13 -0.41 -11.01 -7.29
C ASP A 13 -1.33 -10.21 -8.23
N PRO A 14 -1.58 -8.91 -7.96
CA PRO A 14 -2.39 -8.08 -8.84
C PRO A 14 -1.63 -7.58 -10.08
N ASP A 15 -0.46 -8.18 -10.39
CA ASP A 15 0.48 -7.79 -11.44
C ASP A 15 1.41 -6.62 -11.04
N MET A 16 2.30 -6.25 -11.95
CA MET A 16 3.36 -5.25 -11.79
C MET A 16 2.83 -3.84 -11.44
N LEU A 17 3.74 -3.01 -10.90
CA LEU A 17 3.46 -1.60 -10.66
C LEU A 17 3.44 -0.82 -11.98
N GLU A 18 2.33 -0.13 -12.24
CA GLU A 18 2.16 0.74 -13.42
C GLU A 18 2.75 2.14 -13.25
N VAL A 19 3.43 2.39 -12.11
CA VAL A 19 3.96 3.70 -11.75
C VAL A 19 4.98 4.19 -12.77
N GLY A 20 4.62 5.25 -13.50
CA GLY A 20 5.48 5.86 -14.51
C GLY A 20 5.20 5.44 -15.95
N ASN A 21 4.21 4.57 -16.21
CA ASN A 21 3.85 4.13 -17.57
C ASN A 21 2.97 5.13 -18.35
N GLY A 22 2.62 6.27 -17.74
CA GLY A 22 1.60 7.17 -18.24
C GLY A 22 0.18 6.71 -17.87
N GLY A 23 -0.82 7.53 -18.21
CA GLY A 23 -2.24 7.19 -18.03
C GLY A 23 -2.81 7.43 -16.62
N MET A 24 -1.99 7.83 -15.65
CA MET A 24 -2.42 8.20 -14.30
C MET A 24 -1.77 9.52 -13.86
N SER A 25 -2.47 10.27 -13.02
CA SER A 25 -1.93 11.39 -12.27
C SER A 25 -0.98 10.93 -11.16
N THR A 26 -0.19 11.87 -10.63
CA THR A 26 0.72 11.61 -9.51
C THR A 26 0.00 11.05 -8.27
N GLU A 27 -1.22 11.53 -8.00
CA GLU A 27 -2.01 11.08 -6.84
C GLU A 27 -2.59 9.67 -7.03
N GLU A 28 -2.96 9.31 -8.26
CA GLU A 28 -3.37 7.96 -8.61
C GLU A 28 -2.19 6.99 -8.48
N TYR A 29 -0.98 7.37 -8.93
CA TYR A 29 0.22 6.56 -8.71
C TYR A 29 0.57 6.39 -7.23
N ARG A 30 0.46 7.45 -6.42
CA ARG A 30 0.63 7.35 -4.96
C ARG A 30 -0.37 6.38 -4.35
N SER A 31 -1.62 6.44 -4.79
CA SER A 31 -2.68 5.53 -4.32
C SER A 31 -2.38 4.08 -4.70
N HIS A 32 -2.08 3.82 -5.98
CA HIS A 32 -1.72 2.51 -6.49
C HIS A 32 -0.53 1.90 -5.71
N PHE A 33 0.58 2.63 -5.60
CA PHE A 33 1.75 2.15 -4.87
C PHE A 33 1.45 1.87 -3.39
N SER A 34 0.67 2.74 -2.74
CA SER A 34 0.29 2.56 -1.33
C SER A 34 -0.56 1.30 -1.12
N ILE A 35 -1.47 0.99 -2.04
CA ILE A 35 -2.30 -0.23 -1.98
C ILE A 35 -1.45 -1.48 -2.15
N TRP A 36 -0.48 -1.49 -3.08
CA TRP A 36 0.48 -2.61 -3.20
C TRP A 36 1.28 -2.80 -1.90
N VAL A 37 1.70 -1.69 -1.29
CA VAL A 37 2.49 -1.68 -0.05
C VAL A 37 1.72 -2.27 1.12
N ILE A 38 0.53 -1.75 1.44
CA ILE A 38 -0.26 -2.23 2.58
C ILE A 38 -0.75 -3.67 2.35
N SER A 39 -0.93 -4.05 1.08
CA SER A 39 -1.37 -5.39 0.71
C SER A 39 -0.25 -6.43 0.70
N LYS A 40 1.00 -6.02 0.96
CA LYS A 40 2.18 -6.91 0.95
C LYS A 40 2.39 -7.60 -0.40
N PHE A 41 1.98 -6.95 -1.48
CA PHE A 41 2.22 -7.46 -2.82
C PHE A 41 3.69 -7.25 -3.23
N PRO A 42 4.22 -8.09 -4.14
CA PRO A 42 5.52 -7.84 -4.75
C PRO A 42 5.60 -6.44 -5.36
N LEU A 43 6.69 -5.72 -5.13
CA LEU A 43 6.92 -4.38 -5.70
C LEU A 43 7.79 -4.50 -6.96
N ILE A 44 7.24 -5.11 -8.01
CA ILE A 44 7.91 -5.28 -9.31
C ILE A 44 7.62 -4.07 -10.18
N LEU A 45 8.68 -3.40 -10.66
CA LEU A 45 8.53 -2.21 -11.51
C LEU A 45 8.13 -2.60 -12.93
N GLY A 46 7.02 -2.07 -13.42
CA GLY A 46 6.53 -2.27 -14.79
C GLY A 46 6.95 -1.17 -15.78
N CYS A 47 7.77 -0.19 -15.37
CA CYS A 47 8.12 0.98 -16.17
C CYS A 47 9.56 0.98 -16.70
N ASP A 48 9.83 1.79 -17.75
CA ASP A 48 11.19 1.96 -18.27
C ASP A 48 12.04 2.80 -17.32
N VAL A 49 12.86 2.11 -16.53
CA VAL A 49 13.75 2.73 -15.53
C VAL A 49 14.80 3.67 -16.13
N ARG A 50 15.09 3.56 -17.44
CA ARG A 50 16.08 4.42 -18.13
C ARG A 50 15.53 5.80 -18.43
N SER A 51 14.21 5.93 -18.53
CA SER A 51 13.49 7.18 -18.85
C SER A 51 12.56 7.64 -17.73
N MET A 52 12.76 7.12 -16.52
CA MET A 52 11.90 7.43 -15.38
C MET A 52 12.03 8.90 -14.94
N GLY A 53 10.90 9.58 -14.79
CA GLY A 53 10.84 10.95 -14.27
C GLY A 53 11.21 11.03 -12.78
N LYS A 54 11.63 12.21 -12.34
CA LYS A 54 12.04 12.47 -10.94
C LYS A 54 10.93 12.16 -9.93
N ASP A 55 9.68 12.47 -10.26
CA ASP A 55 8.55 12.24 -9.36
C ASP A 55 8.25 10.75 -9.20
N THR A 56 8.28 9.99 -10.29
CA THR A 56 8.16 8.53 -10.27
C THR A 56 9.29 7.90 -9.46
N PHE A 57 10.54 8.32 -9.69
CA PHE A 57 11.69 7.83 -8.94
C PHE A 57 11.54 8.13 -7.44
N THR A 58 11.12 9.35 -7.09
CA THR A 58 10.91 9.75 -5.70
C THR A 58 9.83 8.91 -5.03
N LEU A 59 8.74 8.60 -5.74
CA LEU A 59 7.69 7.72 -5.24
C LEU A 59 8.19 6.28 -5.03
N LEU A 60 8.83 5.70 -6.05
CA LEU A 60 9.26 4.30 -6.04
C LEU A 60 10.46 4.02 -5.15
N SER A 61 11.28 5.04 -4.84
CA SER A 61 12.44 4.92 -3.95
C SER A 61 12.16 5.33 -2.50
N ASN A 62 10.89 5.60 -2.14
CA ASN A 62 10.54 5.98 -0.78
C ASN A 62 10.80 4.82 0.20
N LYS A 63 11.91 4.94 0.95
CA LYS A 63 12.40 3.90 1.86
C LYS A 63 11.43 3.56 2.99
N GLU A 64 10.68 4.53 3.50
CA GLU A 64 9.74 4.29 4.59
C GLU A 64 8.53 3.48 4.12
N VAL A 65 8.04 3.80 2.93
CA VAL A 65 6.92 3.09 2.28
C VAL A 65 7.34 1.66 1.89
N ILE A 66 8.54 1.49 1.32
CA ILE A 66 9.10 0.16 1.04
C ILE A 66 9.30 -0.63 2.34
N ALA A 67 9.82 -0.01 3.41
CA ALA A 67 9.99 -0.67 4.70
C ALA A 67 8.65 -1.10 5.31
N ALA A 68 7.57 -0.35 5.07
CA ALA A 68 6.23 -0.77 5.46
C ALA A 68 5.77 -2.01 4.68
N ASN A 69 6.07 -2.13 3.38
CA ASN A 69 5.78 -3.35 2.59
C ASN A 69 6.64 -4.54 3.09
N GLN A 70 7.94 -4.33 3.25
CA GLN A 70 8.94 -5.33 3.64
C GLN A 70 9.00 -5.62 5.16
N ASP A 71 8.05 -5.09 5.94
CA ASP A 71 8.01 -5.31 7.37
C ASP A 71 7.94 -6.82 7.69
N LYS A 72 8.83 -7.27 8.58
CA LYS A 72 9.04 -8.68 8.94
C LYS A 72 7.79 -9.41 9.47
N LEU A 73 6.77 -8.67 9.92
CA LEU A 73 5.52 -9.28 10.36
C LEU A 73 4.75 -9.88 9.18
N GLY A 74 4.92 -9.34 7.96
CA GLY A 74 4.36 -9.91 6.73
C GLY A 74 2.84 -9.93 6.65
N ILE A 75 2.13 -9.31 7.58
CA ILE A 75 0.66 -9.34 7.62
C ILE A 75 0.09 -8.32 6.64
N GLN A 76 -0.78 -8.81 5.75
CA GLN A 76 -1.56 -8.00 4.83
C GLN A 76 -2.51 -7.07 5.58
N GLY A 77 -2.52 -5.78 5.24
CA GLY A 77 -3.53 -4.85 5.74
C GLY A 77 -4.88 -5.05 5.07
N LYS A 78 -5.93 -4.60 5.73
CA LYS A 78 -7.33 -4.77 5.30
C LYS A 78 -8.06 -3.45 5.28
N LYS A 79 -9.14 -3.39 4.51
CA LYS A 79 -10.13 -2.30 4.61
C LYS A 79 -10.77 -2.34 6.00
N VAL A 80 -10.68 -1.24 6.73
CA VAL A 80 -11.41 -1.01 8.00
C VAL A 80 -12.59 -0.06 7.82
N LYS A 81 -12.60 0.71 6.71
CA LYS A 81 -13.75 1.49 6.25
C LYS A 81 -13.88 1.36 4.72
N THR A 82 -15.11 1.14 4.24
CA THR A 82 -15.43 0.95 2.82
C THR A 82 -16.24 2.13 2.24
N GLY A 83 -16.39 2.17 0.92
CA GLY A 83 -17.10 3.23 0.17
C GLY A 83 -16.14 4.01 -0.73
N ASP A 84 -16.51 5.24 -1.10
CA ASP A 84 -15.62 6.10 -1.89
C ASP A 84 -14.48 6.68 -1.05
N LEU A 85 -14.66 6.79 0.27
CA LEU A 85 -13.65 7.21 1.23
C LEU A 85 -13.24 6.02 2.09
N GLU A 86 -12.23 5.29 1.62
CA GLU A 86 -11.75 4.07 2.25
C GLU A 86 -10.69 4.36 3.32
N VAL A 87 -10.64 3.50 4.33
CA VAL A 87 -9.52 3.42 5.27
C VAL A 87 -8.99 2.01 5.25
N TRP A 88 -7.70 1.87 5.04
CA TRP A 88 -6.98 0.61 5.13
C TRP A 88 -6.04 0.64 6.32
N ALA A 89 -5.91 -0.48 7.02
CA ALA A 89 -5.00 -0.61 8.15
C ALA A 89 -4.34 -1.99 8.18
N GLY A 90 -3.07 -2.05 8.54
CA GLY A 90 -2.32 -3.30 8.70
C GLY A 90 -1.30 -3.19 9.83
N PRO A 91 -1.16 -4.22 10.69
CA PRO A 91 -0.16 -4.21 11.74
C PRO A 91 1.24 -4.34 11.12
N LEU A 92 2.20 -3.66 11.73
CA LEU A 92 3.62 -3.78 11.45
C LEU A 92 4.34 -4.29 12.71
N SER A 93 5.58 -4.73 12.53
CA SER A 93 6.44 -5.11 13.64
C SER A 93 6.64 -3.97 14.65
N SER A 94 6.91 -4.37 15.91
CA SER A 94 7.10 -3.46 17.04
C SER A 94 5.84 -2.66 17.41
N ASN A 95 4.67 -3.30 17.34
CA ASN A 95 3.38 -2.72 17.74
C ASN A 95 3.02 -1.41 17.01
N ARG A 96 3.42 -1.30 15.74
CA ARG A 96 3.10 -0.18 14.87
C ARG A 96 1.95 -0.56 13.95
N VAL A 97 1.28 0.42 13.36
CA VAL A 97 0.20 0.23 12.38
C VAL A 97 0.47 1.11 11.18
N ALA A 98 0.37 0.55 9.97
CA ALA A 98 0.30 1.31 8.73
C ALA A 98 -1.17 1.63 8.42
N VAL A 99 -1.44 2.88 8.04
CA VAL A 99 -2.80 3.36 7.74
C VAL A 99 -2.79 4.11 6.41
N ILE A 100 -3.77 3.83 5.55
CA ILE A 100 -4.03 4.61 4.33
C ILE A 100 -5.42 5.20 4.44
N LEU A 101 -5.52 6.51 4.23
CA LEU A 101 -6.76 7.23 4.03
C LEU A 101 -6.93 7.46 2.53
N TRP A 102 -7.79 6.68 1.87
CA TRP A 102 -7.88 6.67 0.42
C TRP A 102 -9.19 7.25 -0.08
N ASN A 103 -9.09 8.35 -0.82
CA ASN A 103 -10.20 8.94 -1.54
C ASN A 103 -10.26 8.38 -2.97
N ARG A 104 -11.31 7.61 -3.27
CA ARG A 104 -11.62 7.08 -4.61
C ARG A 104 -12.58 7.98 -5.40
N GLY A 105 -13.08 9.05 -4.79
CA GLY A 105 -13.95 10.03 -5.42
C GLY A 105 -13.19 11.03 -6.30
N SER A 106 -13.94 11.78 -7.11
CA SER A 106 -13.40 12.76 -8.06
C SER A 106 -13.16 14.16 -7.46
N SER A 107 -13.48 14.37 -6.19
CA SER A 107 -13.34 15.65 -5.50
C SER A 107 -12.63 15.48 -4.15
N LYS A 108 -11.99 16.56 -3.67
CA LYS A 108 -11.32 16.55 -2.37
C LYS A 108 -12.34 16.28 -1.25
N ALA A 109 -11.96 15.43 -0.31
CA ALA A 109 -12.82 15.06 0.81
C ALA A 109 -11.99 14.83 2.09
N SER A 110 -12.65 15.02 3.24
CA SER A 110 -12.07 14.70 4.54
C SER A 110 -12.32 13.24 4.90
N ILE A 111 -11.26 12.53 5.27
CA ILE A 111 -11.33 11.15 5.76
C ILE A 111 -10.84 11.12 7.20
N SER A 112 -11.57 10.43 8.07
CA SER A 112 -11.19 10.23 9.47
C SER A 112 -11.16 8.74 9.79
N ALA A 113 -10.19 8.35 10.62
CA ALA A 113 -10.05 7.00 11.18
C ALA A 113 -9.98 7.13 12.71
N LYS A 114 -10.74 6.31 13.43
CA LYS A 114 -10.66 6.26 14.89
C LYS A 114 -9.58 5.26 15.29
N PHE A 115 -8.80 5.56 16.32
CA PHE A 115 -7.75 4.65 16.80
C PHE A 115 -8.28 3.27 17.20
N CYS A 116 -9.49 3.20 17.78
CA CYS A 116 -10.14 1.92 18.08
C CYS A 116 -10.37 1.05 16.83
N ASP A 117 -10.62 1.65 15.66
CA ASP A 117 -10.83 0.92 14.40
C ASP A 117 -9.50 0.41 13.81
N LEU A 118 -8.38 0.95 14.28
CA LEU A 118 -7.01 0.62 13.86
C LEU A 118 -6.32 -0.38 14.82
N GLY A 119 -6.96 -0.73 15.93
CA GLY A 119 -6.38 -1.59 16.97
C GLY A 119 -5.39 -0.85 17.89
N LEU A 120 -5.58 0.46 18.07
CA LEU A 120 -4.78 1.34 18.94
C LEU A 120 -5.59 1.86 20.13
#